data_AF-A0A355DDF8-F1
#
_entry.id   AF-A0A355DDF8-F1
#
_cell.length_a   1.000
_cell.length_b   1.000
_cell.length_c   1.000
_cell.angle_alpha   90.00
_cell.angle_beta   90.00
_cell.angle_gamma   90.00
#
_symmetry.space_group_name_H-M   'P 1'
#
loop_
_entity.id
_entity.type
_entity.pdbx_description
1 polymer ?
#
loop_
_entity_poly.entity_id
_entity_poly.type
_entity_poly.pdbx_seq_one_letter_code
_entity_poly.pdbx_strand_id
1 'polypeptide(L)'
;MYLSVMLLAVFFWATIHFYLNHRLLHWKPLYRAAHELHHRNTNTGPWTGISMHPLEHVIYFSLFLLWWVVPVHPVIVIMTGFYSGISPAVSHSGFDRVLLGGRARIAAGDQFHHLHHR
;
A
#
# COMPACT_ATOMS: atom_id res chain seq x y z
N MET A 1 -17.74 -12.21 -16.08
CA MET A 1 -18.40 -11.21 -15.21
C MET A 1 -17.90 -11.29 -13.77
N TYR A 2 -18.05 -12.42 -13.06
CA TYR A 2 -17.59 -12.58 -11.67
C TYR A 2 -16.13 -12.16 -11.42
N LEU A 3 -15.16 -12.73 -12.16
CA LEU A 3 -13.73 -12.41 -11.97
C LEU A 3 -13.41 -10.93 -12.18
N SER A 4 -14.08 -10.29 -13.14
CA SER A 4 -13.92 -8.86 -13.42
C SER A 4 -14.43 -7.99 -12.26
N VAL A 5 -15.58 -8.35 -11.67
CA VAL A 5 -16.13 -7.66 -10.49
C VAL A 5 -15.22 -7.84 -9.29
N MET A 6 -14.71 -9.06 -9.05
CA MET A 6 -13.78 -9.32 -7.96
C MET A 6 -12.44 -8.59 -8.16
N LEU A 7 -11.94 -8.52 -9.39
CA LEU A 7 -10.72 -7.77 -9.70
C LEU A 7 -10.88 -6.28 -9.41
N LEU A 8 -12.03 -5.69 -9.77
CA LEU A 8 -12.34 -4.31 -9.39
C LEU A 8 -12.43 -4.15 -7.88
N ALA A 9 -13.06 -5.10 -7.18
CA ALA A 9 -13.17 -5.10 -5.74
C ALA A 9 -11.79 -5.10 -5.04
N VAL A 10 -10.77 -5.76 -5.59
CA VAL A 10 -9.39 -5.72 -5.06
C VAL A 10 -8.87 -4.29 -4.95
N PHE A 11 -9.04 -3.46 -5.99
CA PHE A 11 -8.55 -2.08 -5.97
C PHE A 11 -9.20 -1.26 -4.85
N PHE A 12 -10.54 -1.29 -4.77
CA PHE A 12 -11.28 -0.56 -3.75
C PHE A 12 -10.97 -1.07 -2.34
N TRP A 13 -10.96 -2.40 -2.17
CA TRP A 13 -10.68 -3.00 -0.87
C TRP A 13 -9.27 -2.67 -0.40
N ALA A 14 -8.26 -2.83 -1.25
CA ALA A 14 -6.88 -2.52 -0.89
C ALA A 14 -6.71 -1.04 -0.52
N THR A 15 -7.35 -0.11 -1.22
CA THR A 15 -7.29 1.33 -0.89
C THR A 15 -7.96 1.64 0.45
N ILE A 16 -9.17 1.11 0.70
CA ILE A 16 -9.89 1.34 1.97
C ILE A 16 -9.11 0.74 3.13
N HIS A 17 -8.67 -0.51 2.98
CA HIS A 17 -7.89 -1.24 3.96
C HIS A 17 -6.57 -0.52 4.28
N PHE A 18 -5.83 -0.09 3.25
CA PHE A 18 -4.61 0.68 3.44
C PHE A 18 -4.85 1.96 4.24
N TYR A 19 -5.84 2.76 3.87
CA TYR A 19 -6.14 4.01 4.59
C TYR A 19 -6.44 3.77 6.07
N LEU A 20 -7.31 2.80 6.37
CA LEU A 20 -7.69 2.49 7.75
C LEU A 20 -6.50 2.01 8.57
N ASN A 21 -5.70 1.11 8.00
CA ASN A 21 -4.56 0.54 8.70
C ASN A 21 -3.40 1.51 8.85
N HIS A 22 -3.11 2.33 7.83
CA HIS A 22 -2.11 3.38 7.92
C HIS A 22 -2.50 4.36 9.02
N ARG A 23 -3.77 4.81 9.05
CA ARG A 23 -4.28 5.66 10.13
C ARG A 23 -4.19 5.00 11.51
N LEU A 24 -4.46 3.70 11.60
CA LEU A 24 -4.31 2.92 12.83
C LEU A 24 -2.84 2.86 13.27
N LEU A 25 -1.90 2.65 12.35
CA LEU A 25 -0.46 2.61 12.64
C LEU A 25 0.08 3.96 13.14
N HIS A 26 -0.56 5.07 12.76
CA HIS A 26 -0.29 6.40 13.33
C HIS A 26 -0.88 6.63 14.71
N TRP A 27 -1.65 5.69 15.26
CA TRP A 27 -2.04 5.76 16.66
C TRP A 27 -0.80 5.61 17.55
N LYS A 28 -0.62 6.54 18.50
CA LYS A 28 0.58 6.71 19.34
C LYS A 28 1.28 5.42 19.82
N PRO A 29 0.60 4.41 20.39
CA PRO A 29 1.27 3.19 20.82
C PRO A 29 1.78 2.34 19.65
N LEU A 30 1.01 2.18 18.58
CA LEU A 30 1.44 1.45 17.38
C LEU A 30 2.54 2.19 16.63
N TYR A 31 2.45 3.53 16.60
CA TYR A 31 3.47 4.36 16.01
C TYR A 31 4.82 4.11 16.68
N ARG A 32 4.89 4.25 18.01
CA ARG A 32 6.12 4.06 18.77
C ARG A 32 6.62 2.61 18.75
N ALA A 33 5.70 1.64 18.71
CA ALA A 33 6.06 0.23 18.73
C ALA A 33 6.56 -0.29 17.38
N ALA A 34 6.12 0.30 16.26
CA ALA A 34 6.38 -0.24 14.93
C ALA A 34 6.58 0.85 13.87
N HIS A 35 5.59 1.72 13.67
CA HIS A 35 5.54 2.61 12.50
C HIS A 35 6.62 3.71 12.49
N GLU A 36 7.18 4.07 13.64
CA GLU A 36 8.26 5.05 13.74
C GLU A 36 9.47 4.62 12.90
N LEU A 37 9.82 3.32 12.87
CA LEU A 37 10.95 2.82 12.10
C LEU A 37 10.79 3.10 10.61
N HIS A 38 9.59 2.90 10.08
CA HIS A 38 9.25 3.21 8.69
C HIS A 38 9.37 4.71 8.40
N HIS A 39 8.93 5.58 9.32
CA HIS A 39 9.03 7.04 9.19
C HIS A 39 10.42 7.62 9.43
N ARG A 40 11.34 6.89 10.08
CA ARG A 40 12.75 7.33 10.21
C ARG A 40 13.43 7.50 8.85
N ASN A 41 12.92 6.86 7.80
CA ASN A 41 13.41 7.06 6.45
C ASN A 41 12.72 8.27 5.78
N THR A 42 13.32 9.43 5.93
CA THR A 42 12.83 10.70 5.35
C THR A 42 13.14 10.87 3.85
N ASN A 43 13.92 9.96 3.27
CA ASN A 43 14.21 9.90 1.83
C ASN A 43 13.64 8.61 1.25
N THR A 44 12.33 8.62 0.99
CA THR A 44 11.60 7.46 0.48
C THR A 44 12.09 7.06 -0.91
N GLY A 45 12.16 5.76 -1.15
CA GLY A 45 12.42 5.18 -2.46
C GLY A 45 11.44 4.04 -2.73
N PRO A 46 11.42 3.46 -3.96
CA PRO A 46 10.42 2.46 -4.34
C PRO A 46 10.30 1.27 -3.37
N TRP A 47 11.37 0.87 -2.69
CA TRP A 47 11.32 -0.26 -1.77
C TRP A 47 11.01 0.11 -0.32
N THR A 48 11.04 1.41 0.01
CA THR A 48 10.84 1.88 1.38
C THR A 48 9.39 1.74 1.81
N GLY A 49 8.45 1.72 0.85
CA GLY A 49 7.03 1.51 1.12
C GLY A 49 6.67 0.12 1.66
N ILE A 50 7.52 -0.88 1.44
CA ILE A 50 7.38 -2.22 2.02
C ILE A 50 8.51 -2.54 3.02
N SER A 51 9.43 -1.61 3.25
CA SER A 51 10.47 -1.73 4.28
C SER A 51 9.93 -1.22 5.60
N MET A 52 9.24 -2.09 6.32
CA MET A 52 8.51 -1.74 7.53
C MET A 52 8.71 -2.78 8.64
N HIS A 53 8.31 -2.46 9.86
CA HIS A 53 8.41 -3.39 10.97
C HIS A 53 7.53 -4.64 10.71
N PRO A 54 7.90 -5.85 11.18
CA PRO A 54 7.09 -7.07 10.99
C PRO A 54 5.63 -6.92 11.45
N LEU A 55 5.37 -6.15 12.50
CA LEU A 55 4.00 -5.84 12.95
C LEU A 55 3.20 -5.06 11.88
N GLU A 56 3.84 -4.11 11.21
CA GLU A 56 3.23 -3.38 10.11
C GLU A 56 2.94 -4.32 8.95
N HIS A 57 3.83 -5.27 8.64
CA HIS A 57 3.55 -6.30 7.64
C HIS A 57 2.33 -7.16 7.97
N VAL A 58 2.15 -7.58 9.23
CA VAL A 58 0.96 -8.34 9.66
C VAL A 58 -0.29 -7.50 9.48
N ILE A 59 -0.27 -6.22 9.89
CA ILE A 59 -1.41 -5.30 9.74
C ILE A 59 -1.67 -5.01 8.25
N TYR A 60 -0.64 -4.73 7.46
CA TYR A 60 -0.72 -4.41 6.04
C TYR A 60 -1.24 -5.58 5.21
N PHE A 61 -0.77 -6.80 5.47
CA PHE A 61 -1.24 -8.02 4.79
C PHE A 61 -2.47 -8.65 5.43
N SER A 62 -3.07 -8.04 6.46
CA SER A 62 -4.37 -8.47 6.99
C SER A 62 -5.51 -8.35 5.96
N LEU A 63 -5.28 -7.71 4.81
CA LEU A 63 -6.27 -7.59 3.73
C LEU A 63 -6.74 -8.95 3.22
N PHE A 64 -5.90 -10.00 3.34
CA PHE A 64 -6.24 -11.37 2.96
C PHE A 64 -7.34 -11.98 3.83
N LEU A 65 -7.57 -11.46 5.04
CA LEU A 65 -8.63 -11.97 5.93
C LEU A 65 -10.01 -11.84 5.31
N LEU A 66 -10.24 -10.84 4.44
CA LEU A 66 -11.49 -10.72 3.71
C LEU A 66 -11.75 -11.96 2.85
N TRP A 67 -10.71 -12.49 2.20
CA TRP A 67 -10.81 -13.66 1.32
C TRP A 67 -10.98 -14.98 2.07
N TRP A 68 -10.81 -14.98 3.39
CA TRP A 68 -11.14 -16.14 4.22
C TRP A 68 -12.63 -16.26 4.48
N VAL A 69 -13.36 -15.15 4.46
CA VAL A 69 -14.81 -15.09 4.70
C VAL A 69 -15.59 -14.97 3.39
N VAL A 70 -15.04 -14.24 2.42
CA VAL A 70 -15.59 -14.09 1.07
C VAL A 70 -14.86 -15.05 0.13
N PRO A 71 -15.49 -16.15 -0.31
CA PRO A 71 -14.84 -17.10 -1.18
C PRO A 71 -14.55 -16.44 -2.54
N VAL A 72 -13.26 -16.34 -2.87
CA VAL A 72 -12.80 -15.83 -4.16
C VAL A 72 -11.97 -16.85 -4.90
N HIS A 73 -12.01 -16.79 -6.23
CA HIS A 73 -11.12 -17.61 -7.06
C HIS A 73 -9.65 -17.34 -6.67
N PRO A 74 -8.76 -18.36 -6.60
CA PRO A 74 -7.37 -18.18 -6.16
C PRO A 74 -6.59 -17.08 -6.89
N VAL A 75 -6.93 -16.83 -8.17
CA VAL A 75 -6.35 -15.73 -8.95
C VAL A 75 -6.54 -14.37 -8.29
N ILE A 76 -7.68 -14.13 -7.62
CA ILE A 76 -7.97 -12.87 -6.93
C ILE A 76 -7.08 -12.72 -5.70
N VAL A 77 -6.83 -13.81 -4.96
CA VAL A 77 -5.90 -13.83 -3.83
C VAL A 77 -4.49 -13.51 -4.30
N ILE A 78 -4.03 -14.17 -5.36
CA ILE A 78 -2.69 -13.93 -5.93
C ILE A 78 -2.56 -12.48 -6.40
N MET A 79 -3.55 -11.96 -7.16
CA MET A 79 -3.54 -10.58 -7.63
C MET A 79 -3.58 -9.56 -6.49
N THR A 80 -4.32 -9.84 -5.42
CA THR A 80 -4.33 -9.01 -4.20
C THR A 80 -2.92 -8.92 -3.62
N GLY A 81 -2.21 -10.04 -3.51
CA GLY A 81 -0.84 -10.08 -3.00
C GLY A 81 0.14 -9.31 -3.87
N PHE A 82 0.10 -9.49 -5.19
CA PHE A 82 0.96 -8.73 -6.10
C PHE A 82 0.67 -7.23 -6.04
N TYR A 83 -0.61 -6.85 -6.05
CA TYR A 83 -1.00 -5.45 -5.98
C TYR A 83 -0.51 -4.79 -4.68
N SER A 84 -0.76 -5.41 -3.53
CA SER A 84 -0.29 -4.87 -2.24
C SER A 84 1.23 -4.96 -2.07
N GLY A 85 1.90 -5.96 -2.63
CA GLY A 85 3.36 -6.03 -2.57
C GLY A 85 4.08 -4.92 -3.36
N ILE A 86 3.48 -4.47 -4.47
CA ILE A 86 4.13 -3.54 -5.41
C ILE A 86 3.58 -2.11 -5.28
N SER A 87 2.29 -1.94 -4.97
CA SER A 87 1.66 -0.61 -5.00
C SER A 87 2.34 0.45 -4.12
N PRO A 88 2.88 0.16 -2.91
CA PRO A 88 3.59 1.16 -2.13
C PRO A 88 4.83 1.71 -2.85
N ALA A 89 5.43 0.95 -3.76
CA ALA A 89 6.64 1.37 -4.46
C ALA A 89 6.43 2.59 -5.35
N VAL A 90 5.23 2.74 -5.88
CA VAL A 90 4.86 3.87 -6.70
C VAL A 90 4.75 5.13 -5.84
N SER A 91 4.05 5.05 -4.70
CA SER A 91 3.84 6.20 -3.82
C SER A 91 5.07 6.65 -3.04
N HIS A 92 6.05 5.76 -2.87
CA HIS A 92 7.33 6.03 -2.22
C HIS A 92 8.47 6.29 -3.22
N SER A 93 8.18 6.38 -4.52
CA SER A 93 9.21 6.53 -5.56
C SER A 93 10.04 7.82 -5.46
N GLY A 94 9.61 8.80 -4.66
CA GLY A 94 10.25 10.11 -4.54
C GLY A 94 9.87 11.09 -5.65
N PHE A 95 8.96 10.71 -6.56
CA PHE A 95 8.50 11.53 -7.66
C PHE A 95 6.98 11.71 -7.63
N ASP A 96 6.51 12.95 -7.87
CA ASP A 96 5.07 13.25 -8.03
C ASP A 96 4.48 12.54 -9.27
N ARG A 97 5.28 12.46 -10.35
CA ARG A 97 4.83 11.93 -11.64
C ARG A 97 5.92 11.18 -12.37
N VAL A 98 5.51 10.17 -13.11
CA VAL A 98 6.35 9.43 -14.07
C VAL A 98 5.98 9.86 -15.49
N LEU A 99 7.00 10.12 -16.31
CA LEU A 99 6.87 10.43 -17.73
C LEU A 99 6.95 9.16 -18.56
N LEU A 100 5.85 8.80 -19.21
CA LEU A 100 5.80 7.66 -20.13
C LEU A 100 5.79 8.18 -21.58
N GLY A 101 6.78 7.76 -22.37
CA GLY A 101 6.90 8.13 -23.79
C GLY A 101 7.02 9.64 -24.04
N GLY A 102 7.53 10.41 -23.07
CA GLY A 102 7.73 11.86 -23.18
C GLY A 102 6.46 12.73 -23.21
N ARG A 103 5.26 12.14 -23.16
CA ARG A 103 3.98 12.86 -23.26
C ARG A 103 3.02 12.53 -22.13
N ALA A 104 2.91 11.26 -21.74
CA ALA A 104 1.98 10.85 -20.69
C ALA A 104 2.60 11.13 -19.32
N ARG A 105 1.86 11.85 -18.48
CA ARG A 105 2.20 12.12 -17.07
C ARG A 105 1.32 11.27 -16.19
N ILE A 106 1.88 10.23 -15.59
CA ILE A 106 1.17 9.31 -14.70
C ILE A 106 1.51 9.71 -13.26
N ALA A 107 0.52 9.82 -12.38
CA ALA A 107 0.76 10.07 -10.96
C ALA A 107 1.55 8.90 -10.36
N ALA A 108 2.52 9.22 -9.50
CA ALA A 108 3.32 8.22 -8.80
C ALA A 108 3.16 8.37 -7.29
N GLY A 109 4.13 9.00 -6.62
CA GLY A 109 3.93 9.55 -5.29
C GLY A 109 3.28 10.92 -5.36
N ASP A 110 3.24 11.57 -4.22
CA ASP A 110 2.82 12.95 -4.13
C ASP A 110 3.64 13.66 -3.04
N GLN A 111 3.68 14.99 -3.12
CA GLN A 111 4.43 15.80 -2.16
C GLN A 111 3.87 15.67 -0.74
N PHE A 112 2.56 15.47 -0.58
CA PHE A 112 1.95 15.33 0.75
C PHE A 112 2.42 14.06 1.44
N HIS A 113 2.52 12.94 0.73
CA HIS A 113 3.05 11.69 1.25
C HIS A 113 4.55 11.81 1.56
N HIS A 114 5.33 12.48 0.73
CA HIS A 114 6.74 12.75 1.04
C HIS A 114 6.93 13.60 2.30
N LEU A 115 6.09 14.63 2.49
CA LEU A 115 6.07 15.45 3.70
C LEU A 115 5.56 14.68 4.91
N HIS A 116 4.67 13.71 4.70
CA HIS A 116 4.16 12.86 5.78
C HIS A 116 5.25 11.99 6.42
N HIS A 117 6.28 11.61 5.66
CA HIS A 117 7.47 10.91 6.18
C HIS A 117 8.47 11.81 6.92
N ARG A 118 8.25 13.12 6.98
CA ARG A 118 9.14 14.11 7.62
C ARG A 118 8.54 14.68 8.89
#